data_AF-A0A1V1TRB9-F1
#
_entry.id   AF-A0A1V1TRB9-F1
#
_cell.length_a   1.000
_cell.length_b   1.000
_cell.length_c   1.000
_cell.angle_alpha   90.00
_cell.angle_beta   90.00
_cell.angle_gamma   90.00
#
_symmetry.space_group_name_H-M   'P 1'
#
loop_
_entity.id
_entity.type
_entity.pdbx_description
1 polymer ?
#
loop_
_entity_poly.entity_id
_entity_poly.type
_entity_poly.pdbx_seq_one_letter_code
_entity_poly.pdbx_strand_id
1 'polypeptide(L)'
;MRKASFIFSLSALRVIAIYWSNLTFFGYTLDGVLDDDDARDAIDNASRHPTLSRSVTFKPFEQDWGSLTDSSVIRNSEWTWRINVTNIAAPDADPRNATEDTHVVAATYDFTWPIDGNISAALDRSTSPLCIVSLGEEVDLPVKITDAYKEDTGSSCVPVLGQACVDAMLAQAPIPGLQDCNETAAISWSSIPECRDSFGVSSRAQGVFSVSRPGFNLSTNAKYSWESGQGFFWDVKEPVSGTNSQAYHNLGNKVHILMMYNDLRGRKLGPQLLCSRANVTELPDNDPGDDGVTLTGEAVLESGALSIFERRAASKYLWTVLATVSLTAFTFL
;
A
#
# COMPACT_ATOMS: atom_id res chain seq x y z
N MET A 1 36.31 55.11 9.42
CA MET A 1 36.61 54.07 8.41
C MET A 1 36.35 52.70 9.03
N ARG A 2 35.86 51.76 8.21
CA ARG A 2 35.45 50.36 8.49
C ARG A 2 34.08 50.16 9.15
N LYS A 3 33.07 50.02 8.28
CA LYS A 3 31.81 49.31 8.50
C LYS A 3 32.10 47.80 8.46
N ALA A 4 31.64 47.05 9.44
CA ALA A 4 31.53 45.61 9.37
C ALA A 4 30.05 45.25 9.25
N SER A 5 29.64 44.82 8.07
CA SER A 5 28.33 44.21 7.82
C SER A 5 28.37 42.78 8.33
N PHE A 6 27.53 42.44 9.31
CA PHE A 6 27.25 41.05 9.67
C PHE A 6 25.84 40.72 9.17
N ILE A 7 25.79 39.95 8.09
CA ILE A 7 24.58 39.29 7.58
C ILE A 7 24.43 38.02 8.40
N PHE A 8 23.48 37.97 9.33
CA PHE A 8 23.03 36.71 9.92
C PHE A 8 21.96 36.11 9.00
N SER A 9 22.32 35.04 8.30
CA SER A 9 21.39 34.22 7.54
C SER A 9 20.44 33.50 8.50
N LEU A 10 19.14 33.65 8.25
CA LEU A 10 18.11 32.77 8.80
C LEU A 10 18.44 31.32 8.46
N SER A 11 18.70 30.52 9.48
CA SER A 11 18.52 29.07 9.42
C SER A 11 17.72 28.72 10.67
N ALA A 12 16.40 28.84 10.54
CA ALA A 12 15.47 28.36 11.55
C ALA A 12 15.67 26.85 11.67
N LEU A 13 16.28 26.43 12.78
CA LEU A 13 16.19 25.08 13.29
C LEU A 13 14.71 24.76 13.51
N ARG A 14 14.07 24.12 12.53
CA ARG A 14 12.90 23.28 12.78
C ARG A 14 13.43 21.99 13.40
N VAL A 15 13.64 22.02 14.72
CA VAL A 15 13.64 20.80 15.51
C VAL A 15 12.19 20.31 15.50
N ILE A 16 11.87 19.42 14.56
CA ILE A 16 10.68 18.59 14.71
C ILE A 16 11.02 17.64 15.85
N ALA A 17 10.46 17.91 17.02
CA ALA A 17 10.36 16.92 18.07
C ALA A 17 9.47 15.80 17.52
N ILE A 18 10.10 14.73 17.01
CA ILE A 18 9.44 13.46 16.77
C ILE A 18 9.18 12.89 18.17
N TYR A 19 8.09 13.35 18.78
CA TYR A 19 7.57 12.72 19.97
C TYR A 19 7.10 11.32 19.57
N TRP A 20 7.57 10.34 20.31
CA TRP A 20 7.13 8.96 20.28
C TRP A 20 5.62 8.93 20.53
N SER A 21 4.82 8.95 19.45
CA SER A 21 3.42 8.61 19.53
C SER A 21 3.35 7.08 19.64
N ASN A 22 2.60 6.60 20.63
CA ASN A 22 2.34 5.18 20.85
C ASN A 22 1.70 4.58 19.60
N LEU A 23 2.52 4.03 18.69
CA LEU A 23 2.12 3.33 17.49
C LEU A 23 1.42 2.03 17.91
N THR A 24 0.16 1.87 17.51
CA THR A 24 -0.61 0.66 17.79
C THR A 24 -1.08 0.08 16.48
N PHE A 25 -0.80 -1.21 16.33
CA PHE A 25 -0.83 -1.94 15.08
C PHE A 25 -2.24 -2.38 14.72
N PHE A 26 -2.60 -2.25 13.44
CA PHE A 26 -3.85 -2.78 12.89
C PHE A 26 -3.51 -3.67 11.69
N GLY A 27 -3.27 -4.95 11.95
CA GLY A 27 -3.08 -6.00 10.95
C GLY A 27 -3.23 -7.37 11.59
N TYR A 28 -4.05 -8.24 10.99
CA TYR A 28 -4.33 -9.60 11.51
C TYR A 28 -3.11 -10.54 11.46
N THR A 29 -2.00 -10.13 10.84
CA THR A 29 -0.81 -10.96 10.60
C THR A 29 0.38 -10.68 11.53
N LEU A 30 0.32 -9.65 12.39
CA LEU A 30 1.42 -9.32 13.30
C LEU A 30 1.46 -10.15 14.59
N ASP A 31 0.31 -10.65 15.08
CA ASP A 31 0.12 -11.30 16.40
C ASP A 31 0.77 -12.70 16.54
N GLY A 32 1.76 -13.00 15.70
CA GLY A 32 2.57 -14.23 15.83
C GLY A 32 3.86 -14.23 15.03
N VAL A 33 4.04 -13.30 14.08
CA VAL A 33 5.28 -13.13 13.30
C VAL A 33 6.19 -12.07 13.94
N LEU A 34 5.62 -11.12 14.69
CA LEU A 34 6.34 -9.94 15.18
C LEU A 34 6.04 -9.68 16.66
N ASP A 35 6.25 -10.69 17.51
CA ASP A 35 6.33 -10.49 18.97
C ASP A 35 7.63 -9.78 19.39
N ASP A 36 8.53 -9.56 18.44
CA ASP A 36 9.80 -8.84 18.62
C ASP A 36 9.64 -7.35 18.30
N ASP A 37 9.95 -6.50 19.28
CA ASP A 37 9.93 -5.05 19.12
C ASP A 37 10.97 -4.58 18.08
N ASP A 38 12.08 -5.29 17.91
CA ASP A 38 13.12 -4.93 16.92
C ASP A 38 12.60 -5.11 15.48
N ALA A 39 11.85 -6.17 15.22
CA ALA A 39 11.28 -6.43 13.90
C ALA A 39 10.15 -5.42 13.57
N ARG A 40 9.41 -4.98 14.59
CA ARG A 40 8.42 -3.89 14.46
C ARG A 40 9.10 -2.56 14.14
N ASP A 41 10.14 -2.20 14.88
CA ASP A 41 10.91 -0.97 14.65
C ASP A 41 11.56 -0.98 13.27
N ALA A 42 12.04 -2.14 12.81
CA ALA A 42 12.58 -2.29 11.46
C ALA A 42 11.52 -2.00 10.38
N ILE A 43 10.30 -2.54 10.53
CA ILE A 43 9.19 -2.27 9.60
C ILE A 43 8.74 -0.81 9.66
N ASP A 44 8.60 -0.22 10.84
CA ASP A 44 8.24 1.20 10.96
C ASP A 44 9.30 2.08 10.32
N ASN A 45 10.59 1.84 10.60
CA ASN A 45 11.68 2.57 9.99
C ASN A 45 11.72 2.40 8.46
N ALA A 46 11.51 1.18 7.96
CA ALA A 46 11.46 0.92 6.53
C ALA A 46 10.24 1.56 5.86
N SER A 47 9.11 1.65 6.56
CA SER A 47 7.92 2.35 6.04
C SER A 47 8.19 3.84 5.78
N ARG A 48 9.16 4.44 6.50
CA ARG A 48 9.65 5.81 6.28
C ARG A 48 10.70 5.90 5.18
N HIS A 49 11.31 4.78 4.80
CA HIS A 49 12.36 4.65 3.79
C HIS A 49 12.06 3.50 2.80
N PRO A 50 10.93 3.56 2.09
CA PRO A 50 10.49 2.44 1.26
C PRO A 50 11.40 2.21 0.06
N THR A 51 11.52 0.94 -0.34
CA THR A 51 12.22 0.55 -1.58
C THR A 51 11.39 0.94 -2.81
N LEU A 52 10.06 0.86 -2.70
CA LEU A 52 9.11 1.27 -3.71
C LEU A 52 7.97 2.05 -3.05
N SER A 53 7.66 3.23 -3.58
CA SER A 53 6.58 4.07 -3.07
C SER A 53 5.74 4.61 -4.23
N ARG A 54 4.43 4.62 -4.06
CA ARG A 54 3.49 5.31 -4.95
C ARG A 54 2.47 6.08 -4.14
N SER A 55 2.04 7.20 -4.68
CA SER A 55 0.97 8.00 -4.10
C SER A 55 -0.06 8.37 -5.15
N VAL A 56 -1.33 8.39 -4.76
CA VAL A 56 -2.45 8.87 -5.57
C VAL A 56 -3.24 9.90 -4.80
N THR A 57 -3.66 10.97 -5.46
CA THR A 57 -4.57 11.95 -4.86
C THR A 57 -6.01 11.51 -5.07
N PHE A 58 -6.86 11.85 -4.10
CA PHE A 58 -8.29 11.61 -4.16
C PHE A 58 -9.04 12.64 -3.33
N LYS A 59 -10.32 12.79 -3.62
CA LYS A 59 -11.20 13.69 -2.89
C LYS A 59 -12.12 12.85 -2.00
N PRO A 60 -11.93 12.85 -0.67
CA PRO A 60 -12.72 12.03 0.22
C PRO A 60 -14.18 12.49 0.18
N PHE A 61 -15.07 11.54 -0.13
CA PHE A 61 -16.52 11.74 -0.08
C PHE A 61 -17.03 12.87 -0.99
N GLU A 62 -16.40 13.05 -2.15
CA GLU A 62 -16.75 14.12 -3.13
C GLU A 62 -18.23 14.11 -3.50
N GLN A 63 -18.82 12.92 -3.63
CA GLN A 63 -20.25 12.72 -3.94
C GLN A 63 -21.19 13.37 -2.91
N ASP A 64 -20.74 13.55 -1.65
CA ASP A 64 -21.55 14.09 -0.56
C ASP A 64 -21.28 15.58 -0.29
N TRP A 65 -20.31 16.20 -0.98
CA TRP A 65 -19.91 17.59 -0.74
C TRP A 65 -21.05 18.60 -0.89
N GLY A 66 -22.01 18.34 -1.78
CA GLY A 66 -23.20 19.18 -1.95
C GLY A 66 -24.11 19.22 -0.72
N SER A 67 -24.00 18.22 0.17
CA SER A 67 -24.73 18.21 1.43
C SER A 67 -23.97 18.98 2.54
N LEU A 68 -22.65 19.08 2.45
CA LEU A 68 -21.79 19.64 3.49
C LEU A 68 -21.87 21.17 3.55
N THR A 69 -21.75 21.72 4.76
CA THR A 69 -21.69 23.18 4.96
C THR A 69 -20.47 23.77 4.25
N ASP A 70 -20.54 25.03 3.81
CA ASP A 70 -19.39 25.72 3.19
C ASP A 70 -18.15 25.78 4.10
N SER A 71 -18.34 25.67 5.42
CA SER A 71 -17.27 25.66 6.43
C SER A 71 -16.68 24.27 6.71
N SER A 72 -17.18 23.21 6.05
CA SER A 72 -16.67 21.85 6.22
C SER A 72 -15.24 21.77 5.68
N VAL A 73 -14.32 21.21 6.48
CA VAL A 73 -12.92 21.04 6.09
C VAL A 73 -12.73 19.89 5.10
N ILE A 74 -13.71 18.97 5.02
CA ILE A 74 -13.71 17.84 4.08
C ILE A 74 -14.12 18.32 2.69
N ARG A 75 -15.02 19.30 2.62
CA ARG A 75 -15.48 19.86 1.35
C ARG A 75 -14.31 20.50 0.60
N ASN A 76 -14.11 20.11 -0.66
CA ASN A 76 -12.95 20.51 -1.48
C ASN A 76 -11.59 20.07 -0.93
N SER A 77 -11.55 19.16 0.06
CA SER A 77 -10.30 18.58 0.52
C SER A 77 -9.77 17.60 -0.53
N GLU A 78 -8.46 17.59 -0.71
CA GLU A 78 -7.75 16.59 -1.49
C GLU A 78 -6.80 15.85 -0.55
N TRP A 79 -6.93 14.53 -0.48
CA TRP A 79 -6.07 13.66 0.31
C TRP A 79 -5.13 12.92 -0.63
N THR A 80 -4.01 12.47 -0.08
CA THR A 80 -3.07 11.61 -0.77
C THR A 80 -3.06 10.26 -0.08
N TRP A 81 -3.29 9.19 -0.83
CA TRP A 81 -3.04 7.84 -0.38
C TRP A 81 -1.69 7.38 -0.88
N ARG A 82 -0.82 6.96 0.03
CA ARG A 82 0.50 6.41 -0.28
C ARG A 82 0.58 4.93 0.09
N ILE A 83 1.24 4.17 -0.78
CA ILE A 83 1.60 2.77 -0.59
C ILE A 83 3.13 2.68 -0.63
N ASN A 84 3.69 2.14 0.44
CA ASN A 84 5.12 1.96 0.65
C ASN A 84 5.43 0.47 0.73
N VAL A 85 6.10 -0.08 -0.28
CA VAL A 85 6.54 -1.47 -0.31
C VAL A 85 8.02 -1.53 0.06
N THR A 86 8.32 -2.39 1.03
CA THR A 86 9.64 -2.55 1.65
C THR A 86 10.08 -4.00 1.59
N ASN A 87 11.38 -4.22 1.50
CA ASN A 87 12.04 -5.50 1.67
C ASN A 87 13.21 -5.30 2.63
N ILE A 88 13.13 -5.88 3.82
CA ILE A 88 13.98 -5.54 4.96
C ILE A 88 14.69 -6.80 5.41
N ALA A 89 16.01 -6.74 5.58
CA ALA A 89 16.75 -7.82 6.22
C ALA A 89 16.31 -7.91 7.70
N ALA A 90 15.86 -9.11 8.10
CA ALA A 90 15.34 -9.40 9.42
C ALA A 90 15.83 -10.80 9.84
N PRO A 91 17.14 -10.93 10.17
CA PRO A 91 17.78 -12.23 10.43
C PRO A 91 17.12 -13.02 11.57
N ASP A 92 16.46 -12.33 12.50
CA ASP A 92 15.83 -12.93 13.69
C ASP A 92 14.31 -13.17 13.54
N ALA A 93 13.71 -12.86 12.38
CA ALA A 93 12.25 -12.89 12.19
C ALA A 93 11.63 -14.31 12.13
N ASP A 94 12.41 -15.36 11.84
CA ASP A 94 11.97 -16.75 12.02
C ASP A 94 13.07 -17.58 12.70
N PRO A 95 13.06 -17.70 14.04
CA PRO A 95 14.07 -18.47 14.75
C PRO A 95 14.06 -19.97 14.42
N ARG A 96 13.02 -20.49 13.73
CA ARG A 96 12.91 -21.91 13.36
C ARG A 96 13.54 -22.22 12.01
N ASN A 97 13.61 -21.25 11.09
CA ASN A 97 14.21 -21.41 9.77
C ASN A 97 15.20 -20.28 9.44
N ALA A 98 15.76 -19.60 10.44
CA ALA A 98 16.69 -18.49 10.28
C ALA A 98 17.83 -18.90 9.33
N THR A 99 17.73 -18.44 8.09
CA THR A 99 18.87 -18.39 7.18
C THR A 99 19.65 -17.13 7.48
N GLU A 100 20.94 -17.09 7.14
CA GLU A 100 21.77 -15.88 7.29
C GLU A 100 21.22 -14.66 6.53
N ASP A 101 20.27 -14.86 5.61
CA ASP A 101 19.66 -13.85 4.73
C ASP A 101 18.14 -13.90 4.84
N THR A 102 17.59 -13.85 6.05
CA THR A 102 16.13 -13.78 6.26
C THR A 102 15.64 -12.34 6.07
N HIS A 103 14.54 -12.18 5.35
CA HIS A 103 13.95 -10.89 4.98
C HIS A 103 12.45 -10.86 5.30
N VAL A 104 11.94 -9.68 5.63
CA VAL A 104 10.51 -9.41 5.75
C VAL A 104 10.10 -8.41 4.67
N VAL A 105 9.01 -8.73 3.98
CA VAL A 105 8.41 -7.87 2.97
C VAL A 105 7.11 -7.29 3.52
N ALA A 106 6.95 -5.98 3.44
CA ALA A 106 5.75 -5.32 3.92
C ALA A 106 5.27 -4.21 2.96
N ALA A 107 3.96 -4.08 2.81
CA ALA A 107 3.31 -2.91 2.24
C ALA A 107 2.63 -2.08 3.35
N THR A 108 3.02 -0.82 3.48
CA THR A 108 2.45 0.14 4.45
C THR A 108 1.60 1.17 3.72
N TYR A 109 0.49 1.56 4.34
CA TYR A 109 -0.50 2.45 3.75
C TYR A 109 -0.65 3.66 4.67
N ASP A 110 -0.58 4.86 4.10
CA ASP A 110 -0.84 6.10 4.83
C ASP A 110 -1.73 7.05 4.03
N PHE A 111 -2.45 7.92 4.76
CA PHE A 111 -3.14 9.06 4.17
C PHE A 111 -2.47 10.33 4.65
N THR A 112 -2.27 11.26 3.72
CA THR A 112 -1.88 12.64 4.00
C THR A 112 -3.02 13.56 3.61
N TRP A 113 -3.35 14.52 4.47
CA TRP A 113 -4.36 15.55 4.26
C TRP A 113 -3.79 16.94 4.59
N PRO A 114 -4.37 18.02 4.02
CA PRO A 114 -3.77 19.35 4.06
C PRO A 114 -3.94 20.08 5.40
N ILE A 115 -4.92 19.68 6.22
CA ILE A 115 -5.20 20.34 7.51
C ILE A 115 -4.32 19.79 8.63
N ASP A 116 -3.80 20.70 9.47
CA ASP A 116 -3.05 20.32 10.66
C ASP A 116 -3.94 19.55 11.66
N GLY A 117 -3.32 18.60 12.36
CA GLY A 117 -3.96 17.80 13.40
C GLY A 117 -4.16 16.34 13.01
N ASN A 118 -5.00 15.65 13.77
CA ASN A 118 -5.29 14.24 13.60
C ASN A 118 -6.44 14.01 12.62
N ILE A 119 -6.71 12.73 12.33
CA ILE A 119 -7.81 12.30 11.45
C ILE A 119 -9.17 12.87 11.85
N SER A 120 -9.44 13.09 13.15
CA SER A 120 -10.69 13.72 13.58
C SER A 120 -10.77 15.16 13.09
N ALA A 121 -9.67 15.93 13.18
CA ALA A 121 -9.62 17.28 12.61
C ALA A 121 -9.84 17.28 11.09
N ALA A 122 -9.27 16.30 10.38
CA ALA A 122 -9.47 16.11 8.94
C ALA A 122 -10.91 15.72 8.57
N LEU A 123 -11.66 15.16 9.51
CA LEU A 123 -13.05 14.73 9.36
C LEU A 123 -14.03 15.67 10.09
N ASP A 124 -13.87 16.99 9.98
CA ASP A 124 -14.78 17.97 10.62
C ASP A 124 -14.94 17.77 12.14
N ARG A 125 -13.88 17.35 12.83
CA ARG A 125 -13.91 17.00 14.26
C ARG A 125 -14.95 15.91 14.55
N SER A 126 -15.15 14.98 13.62
CA SER A 126 -16.04 13.84 13.80
C SER A 126 -15.53 12.95 14.93
N THR A 127 -16.48 12.45 15.72
CA THR A 127 -16.25 11.45 16.77
C THR A 127 -16.53 10.02 16.31
N SER A 128 -17.04 9.88 15.09
CA SER A 128 -17.40 8.61 14.50
C SER A 128 -16.20 7.94 13.83
N PRO A 129 -16.16 6.61 13.80
CA PRO A 129 -15.06 5.87 13.20
C PRO A 129 -14.98 6.08 11.68
N LEU A 130 -13.76 6.30 11.15
CA LEU A 130 -13.47 6.13 9.73
C LEU A 130 -13.25 4.65 9.47
N CYS A 131 -14.11 4.03 8.67
CA CYS A 131 -13.97 2.63 8.37
C CYS A 131 -13.21 2.47 7.06
N ILE A 132 -12.19 1.62 7.08
CA ILE A 132 -11.37 1.28 5.92
C ILE A 132 -11.37 -0.23 5.77
N VAL A 133 -11.64 -0.71 4.56
CA VAL A 133 -11.60 -2.13 4.21
C VAL A 133 -10.62 -2.27 3.07
N SER A 134 -9.57 -3.07 3.26
CA SER A 134 -8.62 -3.39 2.20
C SER A 134 -8.95 -4.75 1.57
N LEU A 135 -8.65 -4.90 0.29
CA LEU A 135 -8.62 -6.22 -0.32
C LEU A 135 -7.52 -7.08 0.34
N GLY A 136 -7.89 -8.31 0.69
CA GLY A 136 -7.02 -9.27 1.35
C GLY A 136 -5.76 -9.60 0.56
N GLU A 137 -4.79 -10.16 1.29
CA GLU A 137 -3.42 -10.40 0.87
C GLU A 137 -3.25 -11.39 -0.31
N GLU A 138 -4.25 -12.21 -0.59
CA GLU A 138 -4.17 -13.35 -1.50
C GLU A 138 -4.87 -13.14 -2.86
N VAL A 139 -5.34 -11.92 -3.15
CA VAL A 139 -6.03 -11.66 -4.42
C VAL A 139 -5.02 -11.38 -5.52
N ASP A 140 -4.75 -12.42 -6.30
CA ASP A 140 -4.03 -12.34 -7.56
C ASP A 140 -5.01 -12.04 -8.71
N LEU A 141 -4.81 -10.91 -9.38
CA LEU A 141 -5.65 -10.48 -10.50
C LEU A 141 -4.98 -10.86 -11.82
N PRO A 142 -5.76 -11.14 -12.88
CA PRO A 142 -5.20 -11.31 -14.21
C PRO A 142 -4.35 -10.10 -14.65
N VAL A 143 -3.24 -10.33 -15.35
CA VAL A 143 -2.34 -9.27 -15.84
C VAL A 143 -3.10 -8.20 -16.62
N LYS A 144 -4.01 -8.61 -17.49
CA LYS A 144 -4.87 -7.68 -18.26
C LYS A 144 -5.66 -6.71 -17.37
N ILE A 145 -6.13 -7.17 -16.21
CA ILE A 145 -6.87 -6.35 -15.24
C ILE A 145 -5.88 -5.46 -14.48
N THR A 146 -4.78 -6.02 -14.01
CA THR A 146 -3.72 -5.28 -13.30
C THR A 146 -3.10 -4.16 -14.15
N ASP A 147 -2.86 -4.40 -15.43
CA ASP A 147 -2.28 -3.43 -16.37
C ASP A 147 -3.28 -2.43 -16.93
N ALA A 148 -4.58 -2.63 -16.68
CA ALA A 148 -5.59 -1.61 -16.95
C ALA A 148 -5.48 -0.42 -15.97
N TYR A 149 -4.82 -0.59 -14.81
CA TYR A 149 -4.44 0.53 -13.96
C TYR A 149 -3.34 1.36 -14.64
N LYS A 150 -3.59 2.64 -14.84
CA LYS A 150 -2.61 3.62 -15.35
C LYS A 150 -2.46 4.77 -14.35
N GLU A 151 -1.28 5.34 -14.26
CA GLU A 151 -0.96 6.40 -13.28
C GLU A 151 -1.85 7.64 -13.42
N ASP A 152 -2.27 7.97 -14.63
CA ASP A 152 -3.15 9.10 -14.94
C ASP A 152 -4.62 8.88 -14.53
N THR A 153 -4.98 7.66 -14.13
CA THR A 153 -6.34 7.33 -13.65
C THR A 153 -6.57 7.70 -12.18
N GLY A 154 -5.52 8.18 -11.49
CA GLY A 154 -5.56 8.59 -10.10
C GLY A 154 -5.91 7.41 -9.18
N SER A 155 -6.89 7.63 -8.28
CA SER A 155 -7.37 6.62 -7.34
C SER A 155 -8.57 5.81 -7.85
N SER A 156 -8.99 5.98 -9.10
CA SER A 156 -10.20 5.33 -9.61
C SER A 156 -10.01 3.83 -9.82
N CYS A 157 -10.98 3.03 -9.36
CA CYS A 157 -11.03 1.60 -9.64
C CYS A 157 -11.71 1.24 -10.97
N VAL A 158 -12.38 2.19 -11.62
CA VAL A 158 -13.17 1.95 -12.85
C VAL A 158 -12.32 1.36 -13.99
N PRO A 159 -11.08 1.82 -14.25
CA PRO A 159 -10.26 1.24 -15.33
C PRO A 159 -9.91 -0.24 -15.10
N VAL A 160 -9.74 -0.64 -13.83
CA VAL A 160 -9.34 -2.00 -13.45
C VAL A 160 -10.55 -2.92 -13.39
N LEU A 161 -11.59 -2.51 -12.66
CA LEU A 161 -12.72 -3.39 -12.32
C LEU A 161 -13.94 -3.19 -13.25
N GLY A 162 -14.00 -2.08 -13.98
CA GLY A 162 -15.19 -1.65 -14.70
C GLY A 162 -16.24 -1.01 -13.78
N GLN A 163 -17.04 -0.11 -14.36
CA GLN A 163 -18.04 0.68 -13.62
C GLN A 163 -19.06 -0.21 -12.88
N ALA A 164 -19.56 -1.25 -13.54
CA ALA A 164 -20.58 -2.13 -12.95
C ALA A 164 -20.07 -2.85 -11.69
N CYS A 165 -18.83 -3.33 -11.70
CA CYS A 165 -18.22 -3.94 -10.52
C CYS A 165 -18.01 -2.91 -9.40
N VAL A 166 -17.49 -1.72 -9.73
CA VAL A 166 -17.29 -0.64 -8.75
C VAL A 166 -18.62 -0.26 -8.09
N ASP A 167 -19.68 -0.05 -8.86
CA ASP A 167 -21.01 0.29 -8.34
C ASP A 167 -21.57 -0.83 -7.46
N ALA A 168 -21.42 -2.09 -7.89
CA ALA A 168 -21.87 -3.25 -7.12
C ALA A 168 -21.11 -3.38 -5.80
N MET A 169 -19.79 -3.19 -5.79
CA MET A 169 -18.96 -3.18 -4.58
C MET A 169 -19.35 -2.06 -3.61
N LEU A 170 -19.56 -0.84 -4.13
CA LEU A 170 -20.02 0.29 -3.32
C LEU A 170 -21.42 0.04 -2.74
N ALA A 171 -22.31 -0.63 -3.49
CA ALA A 171 -23.63 -1.01 -3.00
C ALA A 171 -23.58 -2.09 -1.90
N GLN A 172 -22.52 -2.91 -1.87
CA GLN A 172 -22.26 -3.87 -0.78
C GLN A 172 -21.58 -3.24 0.43
N ALA A 173 -21.16 -1.97 0.35
CA ALA A 173 -20.50 -1.34 1.47
C ALA A 173 -21.43 -1.36 2.71
N PRO A 174 -20.88 -1.65 3.89
CA PRO A 174 -21.64 -1.62 5.13
C PRO A 174 -22.38 -0.29 5.24
N ILE A 175 -23.69 -0.34 5.49
CA ILE A 175 -24.41 0.87 5.89
C ILE A 175 -23.84 1.25 7.27
N PRO A 176 -23.28 2.45 7.46
CA PRO A 176 -22.76 2.86 8.76
C PRO A 176 -23.87 2.72 9.82
N GLY A 177 -23.64 1.82 10.78
CA GLY A 177 -24.39 1.68 12.03
C GLY A 177 -23.72 2.51 13.13
N LEU A 178 -24.47 2.86 14.17
CA LEU A 178 -24.09 3.84 15.18
C LEU A 178 -22.90 3.46 16.07
N GLN A 179 -22.28 2.28 15.94
CA GLN A 179 -21.28 1.88 16.93
C GLN A 179 -19.96 1.31 16.47
N ASP A 180 -19.85 0.48 15.43
CA ASP A 180 -18.52 -0.05 15.08
C ASP A 180 -18.42 -0.39 13.59
N CYS A 181 -17.22 -0.27 13.01
CA CYS A 181 -16.89 -0.78 11.66
C CYS A 181 -17.02 -2.32 11.54
N ASN A 182 -17.81 -2.95 12.40
CA ASN A 182 -17.75 -4.36 12.80
C ASN A 182 -18.99 -5.15 12.33
N GLU A 183 -19.88 -4.55 11.53
CA GLU A 183 -21.22 -5.08 11.25
C GLU A 183 -21.49 -5.45 9.79
N THR A 184 -20.57 -6.15 9.11
CA THR A 184 -20.99 -6.85 7.88
C THR A 184 -20.49 -8.28 7.79
N ALA A 185 -21.42 -9.15 7.38
CA ALA A 185 -21.11 -10.41 6.76
C ALA A 185 -20.10 -10.15 5.62
N ALA A 186 -18.97 -10.84 5.69
CA ALA A 186 -17.96 -10.80 4.65
C ALA A 186 -18.57 -11.26 3.32
N ILE A 187 -18.96 -10.33 2.44
CA ILE A 187 -19.40 -10.66 1.08
C ILE A 187 -18.15 -10.83 0.22
N SER A 188 -17.86 -12.06 -0.15
CA SER A 188 -16.78 -12.36 -1.08
C SER A 188 -16.92 -11.52 -2.36
N TRP A 189 -15.96 -10.65 -2.70
CA TRP A 189 -16.08 -9.81 -3.90
C TRP A 189 -16.14 -10.63 -5.19
N SER A 190 -15.55 -11.83 -5.20
CA SER A 190 -15.72 -12.82 -6.28
C SER A 190 -17.15 -13.36 -6.43
N SER A 191 -18.00 -13.20 -5.40
CA SER A 191 -19.42 -13.58 -5.48
C SER A 191 -20.31 -12.47 -6.05
N ILE A 192 -19.77 -11.26 -6.24
CA ILE A 192 -20.46 -10.16 -6.91
C ILE A 192 -20.48 -10.46 -8.42
N PRO A 193 -21.64 -10.68 -9.05
CA PRO A 193 -21.71 -11.11 -10.45
C PRO A 193 -20.98 -10.16 -11.40
N GLU A 194 -21.09 -8.85 -11.16
CA GLU A 194 -20.46 -7.80 -11.96
C GLU A 194 -18.93 -7.80 -11.86
N CYS A 195 -18.37 -8.43 -10.81
CA CYS A 195 -16.93 -8.49 -10.56
C CYS A 195 -16.30 -9.85 -10.91
N ARG A 196 -17.08 -10.78 -11.48
CA ARG A 196 -16.62 -12.14 -11.77
C ARG A 196 -15.43 -12.17 -12.74
N ASP A 197 -15.37 -11.27 -13.69
CA ASP A 197 -14.25 -11.24 -14.66
C ASP A 197 -12.95 -10.69 -14.04
N SER A 198 -13.06 -9.89 -12.97
CA SER A 198 -11.91 -9.37 -12.23
C SER A 198 -11.42 -10.35 -11.16
N PHE A 199 -12.33 -10.90 -10.36
CA PHE A 199 -11.99 -11.70 -9.18
C PHE A 199 -12.28 -13.20 -9.33
N GLY A 200 -13.00 -13.63 -10.37
CA GLY A 200 -13.50 -15.00 -10.50
C GLY A 200 -12.47 -16.04 -10.93
N VAL A 201 -11.27 -15.61 -11.34
CA VAL A 201 -10.14 -16.51 -11.65
C VAL A 201 -9.42 -16.93 -10.37
N SER A 202 -9.34 -16.04 -9.37
CA SER A 202 -8.81 -16.40 -8.06
C SER A 202 -9.90 -17.07 -7.22
N SER A 203 -9.83 -18.40 -7.10
CA SER A 203 -10.65 -19.16 -6.13
C SER A 203 -10.44 -18.72 -4.67
N ARG A 204 -9.39 -17.91 -4.43
CA ARG A 204 -9.04 -17.26 -3.15
C ARG A 204 -9.32 -15.77 -3.11
N ALA A 205 -9.99 -15.18 -4.11
CA ALA A 205 -10.66 -13.89 -3.95
C ALA A 205 -11.91 -14.02 -3.07
N GLN A 206 -11.83 -14.82 -2.02
CA GLN A 206 -12.50 -14.52 -0.78
C GLN A 206 -11.88 -13.19 -0.36
N GLY A 207 -12.65 -12.11 -0.46
CA GLY A 207 -12.31 -10.92 0.29
C GLY A 207 -12.28 -11.38 1.74
N VAL A 208 -11.11 -11.74 2.27
CA VAL A 208 -10.95 -11.78 3.71
C VAL A 208 -11.06 -10.30 4.05
N PHE A 209 -12.23 -9.94 4.56
CA PHE A 209 -12.46 -8.65 5.18
C PHE A 209 -11.53 -8.63 6.38
N SER A 210 -10.27 -8.23 6.15
CA SER A 210 -9.54 -7.58 7.21
C SER A 210 -10.20 -6.23 7.33
N VAL A 211 -11.31 -6.21 8.07
CA VAL A 211 -11.75 -5.01 8.78
C VAL A 211 -10.60 -4.70 9.72
N SER A 212 -9.54 -4.07 9.19
CA SER A 212 -8.65 -3.32 10.04
C SER A 212 -9.56 -2.24 10.64
N ARG A 213 -9.49 -2.09 11.95
CA ARG A 213 -10.26 -1.11 12.67
C ARG A 213 -9.43 0.16 12.86
N PRO A 214 -9.10 1.00 11.85
CA PRO A 214 -8.81 2.40 12.15
C PRO A 214 -10.13 3.15 12.40
N GLY A 215 -11.06 2.54 13.12
CA GLY A 215 -12.29 3.16 13.58
C GLY A 215 -12.01 3.95 14.85
N PHE A 216 -11.64 5.21 14.69
CA PHE A 216 -11.50 6.21 15.74
C PHE A 216 -12.81 6.38 16.51
N ASN A 217 -13.03 5.55 17.52
CA ASN A 217 -14.12 5.75 18.45
C ASN A 217 -13.68 6.76 19.53
N LEU A 218 -14.05 8.04 19.36
CA LEU A 218 -13.83 9.08 20.38
C LEU A 218 -14.76 8.90 21.62
N SER A 219 -15.83 8.09 21.53
CA SER A 219 -16.70 7.83 22.68
C SER A 219 -16.07 6.92 23.73
N THR A 220 -15.02 6.19 23.36
CA THR A 220 -14.22 5.32 24.24
C THR A 220 -12.83 5.91 24.47
N ASN A 221 -12.69 7.08 25.13
CA ASN A 221 -11.40 7.66 25.58
C ASN A 221 -10.21 7.29 24.67
N ALA A 222 -10.25 7.71 23.40
CA ALA A 222 -9.37 7.15 22.37
C ALA A 222 -7.90 7.25 22.78
N LYS A 223 -7.28 6.10 23.01
CA LYS A 223 -5.87 5.97 23.42
C LYS A 223 -4.90 6.33 22.28
N TYR A 224 -5.41 6.60 21.07
CA TYR A 224 -4.64 6.69 19.83
C TYR A 224 -5.11 7.86 18.96
N SER A 225 -4.15 8.65 18.47
CA SER A 225 -4.36 9.71 17.47
C SER A 225 -3.64 9.32 16.19
N TRP A 226 -4.37 9.25 15.07
CA TRP A 226 -3.76 9.06 13.74
C TRP A 226 -3.46 10.41 13.11
N GLU A 227 -2.18 10.63 12.84
CA GLU A 227 -1.65 11.85 12.23
C GLU A 227 -1.51 11.73 10.71
N SER A 228 -1.47 12.89 10.05
CA SER A 228 -1.27 12.98 8.59
C SER A 228 0.06 12.34 8.21
N GLY A 229 0.04 11.39 7.27
CA GLY A 229 1.21 10.65 6.78
C GLY A 229 1.67 9.50 7.68
N GLN A 230 0.99 9.24 8.80
CA GLN A 230 1.26 8.06 9.62
C GLN A 230 0.60 6.82 9.00
N GLY A 231 1.31 5.69 9.02
CA GLY A 231 0.78 4.40 8.56
C GLY A 231 -0.47 3.99 9.34
N PHE A 232 -1.49 3.52 8.66
CA PHE A 232 -2.73 3.01 9.27
C PHE A 232 -2.99 1.52 8.99
N PHE A 233 -2.31 0.96 7.99
CA PHE A 233 -2.44 -0.44 7.62
C PHE A 233 -1.10 -0.98 7.12
N TRP A 234 -0.80 -2.22 7.50
CA TRP A 234 0.40 -2.95 7.12
C TRP A 234 -0.01 -4.34 6.64
N ASP A 235 0.44 -4.70 5.44
CA ASP A 235 0.36 -6.04 4.86
C ASP A 235 1.78 -6.61 4.91
N VAL A 236 2.05 -7.42 5.94
CA VAL A 236 3.36 -8.00 6.23
C VAL A 236 3.35 -9.47 5.85
N LYS A 237 4.28 -9.87 5.00
CA LYS A 237 4.45 -11.26 4.59
C LYS A 237 5.27 -12.04 5.60
N GLU A 238 5.06 -13.35 5.60
CA GLU A 238 5.92 -14.28 6.32
C GLU A 238 7.40 -14.06 5.94
N PRO A 239 8.34 -14.32 6.86
CA PRO A 239 9.77 -14.22 6.56
C PRO A 239 10.14 -15.06 5.34
N VAL A 240 10.91 -14.48 4.43
CA VAL A 240 11.39 -15.10 3.18
C VAL A 240 12.91 -15.04 3.12
N SER A 241 13.52 -15.87 2.28
CA SER A 241 14.93 -15.70 1.90
C SER A 241 15.13 -14.37 1.17
N GLY A 242 16.18 -13.61 1.46
CA GLY A 242 16.50 -12.33 0.80
C GLY A 242 16.76 -12.47 -0.70
N THR A 243 17.19 -13.67 -1.13
CA THR A 243 17.27 -14.05 -2.55
C THR A 243 15.91 -14.27 -3.23
N ASN A 244 14.82 -14.40 -2.46
CA ASN A 244 13.45 -14.58 -2.97
C ASN A 244 12.72 -13.23 -2.99
N SER A 245 12.74 -12.56 -4.14
CA SER A 245 12.06 -11.28 -4.33
C SER A 245 10.57 -11.41 -4.70
N GLN A 246 10.00 -12.62 -4.70
CA GLN A 246 8.64 -12.84 -5.19
C GLN A 246 7.61 -12.05 -4.39
N ALA A 247 7.66 -12.13 -3.07
CA ALA A 247 6.73 -11.40 -2.20
C ALA A 247 6.80 -9.88 -2.43
N TYR A 248 8.02 -9.35 -2.59
CA TYR A 248 8.27 -7.93 -2.85
C TYR A 248 7.68 -7.50 -4.20
N HIS A 249 7.92 -8.27 -5.25
CA HIS A 249 7.38 -7.94 -6.56
C HIS A 249 5.87 -8.16 -6.65
N ASN A 250 5.31 -9.15 -5.96
CA ASN A 250 3.86 -9.34 -5.87
C ASN A 250 3.19 -8.15 -5.19
N LEU A 251 3.70 -7.72 -4.03
CA LEU A 251 3.20 -6.52 -3.35
C LEU A 251 3.41 -5.25 -4.18
N GLY A 252 4.51 -5.14 -4.92
CA GLY A 252 4.74 -4.01 -5.80
C GLY A 252 3.76 -3.96 -6.98
N ASN A 253 3.44 -5.10 -7.57
CA ASN A 253 2.68 -5.17 -8.83
C ASN A 253 1.18 -5.40 -8.66
N LYS A 254 0.70 -5.84 -7.50
CA LYS A 254 -0.75 -6.01 -7.30
C LYS A 254 -1.49 -4.68 -7.36
N VAL A 255 -2.77 -4.72 -7.75
CA VAL A 255 -3.68 -3.60 -7.53
C VAL A 255 -4.10 -3.62 -6.06
N HIS A 256 -3.73 -2.57 -5.32
CA HIS A 256 -4.20 -2.34 -3.98
C HIS A 256 -5.58 -1.69 -4.07
N ILE A 257 -6.55 -2.24 -3.34
CA ILE A 257 -7.93 -1.74 -3.33
C ILE A 257 -8.32 -1.43 -1.89
N LEU A 258 -8.80 -0.20 -1.66
CA LEU A 258 -9.33 0.25 -0.38
C LEU A 258 -10.77 0.74 -0.56
N MET A 259 -11.67 0.30 0.29
CA MET A 259 -12.98 0.91 0.47
C MET A 259 -12.97 1.73 1.75
N MET A 260 -13.48 2.95 1.69
CA MET A 260 -13.63 3.83 2.85
C MET A 260 -15.06 4.31 2.99
N TYR A 261 -15.51 4.47 4.23
CA TYR A 261 -16.81 5.05 4.58
C TYR A 261 -16.77 5.64 5.99
N ASN A 262 -17.61 6.63 6.25
CA ASN A 262 -17.68 7.29 7.55
C ASN A 262 -19.09 7.81 7.84
N ASP A 263 -19.42 7.96 9.12
CA ASP A 263 -20.61 8.68 9.58
C ASP A 263 -20.22 10.03 10.20
N LEU A 264 -20.31 11.13 9.46
CA LEU A 264 -20.04 12.46 10.00
C LEU A 264 -21.22 12.96 10.82
N ARG A 265 -21.13 12.85 12.15
CA ARG A 265 -22.10 13.46 13.08
C ARG A 265 -23.56 13.06 12.81
N GLY A 266 -23.81 11.79 12.48
CA GLY A 266 -25.12 11.27 12.14
C GLY A 266 -25.49 11.43 10.66
N ARG A 267 -24.55 11.92 9.83
CA ARG A 267 -24.66 11.91 8.38
C ARG A 267 -23.76 10.82 7.81
N LYS A 268 -24.39 9.81 7.24
CA LYS A 268 -23.72 8.76 6.47
C LYS A 268 -23.13 9.38 5.21
N LEU A 269 -21.81 9.40 5.12
CA LEU A 269 -21.14 9.64 3.85
C LEU A 269 -21.11 8.32 3.08
N GLY A 270 -21.40 8.41 1.79
CA GLY A 270 -21.40 7.25 0.93
C GLY A 270 -20.01 6.61 0.87
N PRO A 271 -19.94 5.30 0.64
CA PRO A 271 -18.67 4.61 0.49
C PRO A 271 -17.91 5.15 -0.72
N GLN A 272 -16.59 5.01 -0.67
CA GLN A 272 -15.69 5.33 -1.77
C GLN A 272 -14.70 4.18 -1.93
N LEU A 273 -14.41 3.81 -3.18
CA LEU A 273 -13.47 2.76 -3.53
C LEU A 273 -12.26 3.40 -4.21
N LEU A 274 -11.07 3.07 -3.71
CA LEU A 274 -9.79 3.59 -4.15
C LEU A 274 -8.92 2.45 -4.67
N CYS A 275 -8.31 2.65 -5.83
CA CYS A 275 -7.33 1.72 -6.40
C CYS A 275 -5.99 2.43 -6.60
N SER A 276 -4.91 1.71 -6.35
CA SER A 276 -3.56 2.15 -6.67
C SER A 276 -2.64 0.96 -6.87
N ARG A 277 -1.51 1.17 -7.56
CA ARG A 277 -0.51 0.15 -7.84
C ARG A 277 0.87 0.75 -7.59
N ALA A 278 1.67 0.12 -6.72
CA ALA A 278 2.95 0.69 -6.32
C ALA A 278 3.94 0.75 -7.50
N ASN A 279 4.03 -0.37 -8.24
CA ASN A 279 4.80 -0.51 -9.47
C ASN A 279 3.86 -0.54 -10.68
N VAL A 280 3.88 0.51 -11.49
CA VAL A 280 3.01 0.67 -12.67
C VAL A 280 3.64 0.15 -13.97
N THR A 281 4.78 -0.55 -13.89
CA THR A 281 5.37 -1.19 -15.06
C THR A 281 4.42 -2.27 -15.59
N GLU A 282 4.15 -2.20 -16.89
CA GLU A 282 3.35 -3.19 -17.61
C GLU A 282 3.97 -4.59 -17.46
N LEU A 283 3.14 -5.58 -17.15
CA LEU A 283 3.57 -6.95 -16.96
C LEU A 283 3.49 -7.71 -18.30
N PRO A 284 4.37 -8.68 -18.54
CA PRO A 284 4.22 -9.55 -19.68
C PRO A 284 2.95 -10.40 -19.53
N ASP A 285 2.15 -10.48 -20.59
CA ASP A 285 1.05 -11.45 -20.69
C ASP A 285 1.60 -12.78 -21.21
N ASN A 286 2.31 -13.49 -20.34
CA ASN A 286 2.80 -14.83 -20.59
C ASN A 286 2.17 -15.78 -19.59
N ASP A 287 1.43 -16.77 -20.08
CA ASP A 287 0.71 -17.77 -19.30
C ASP A 287 1.56 -19.05 -19.25
N PRO A 288 2.45 -19.20 -18.25
CA PRO A 288 3.24 -20.41 -18.09
C PRO A 288 2.40 -21.65 -17.78
N GLY A 289 1.17 -21.47 -17.29
CA GLY A 289 0.24 -22.54 -16.93
C GLY A 289 -0.51 -23.13 -18.13
N ASP A 290 -0.59 -22.39 -19.24
CA ASP A 290 -1.43 -22.68 -20.41
C ASP A 290 -2.90 -22.90 -20.01
N ASP A 291 -3.38 -22.13 -19.02
CA ASP A 291 -4.77 -22.19 -18.52
C ASP A 291 -5.69 -21.12 -19.17
N GLY A 292 -5.11 -20.27 -20.01
CA GLY A 292 -5.75 -19.19 -20.73
C GLY A 292 -5.76 -17.86 -20.00
N VAL A 293 -5.16 -17.75 -18.80
CA VAL A 293 -5.12 -16.51 -18.01
C VAL A 293 -3.78 -16.33 -17.31
N THR A 294 -3.00 -15.33 -17.73
CA THR A 294 -1.82 -14.91 -16.98
C THR A 294 -2.20 -14.19 -15.69
N LEU A 295 -1.80 -14.71 -14.53
CA LEU A 295 -1.94 -14.03 -13.25
C LEU A 295 -0.76 -13.09 -12.95
N THR A 296 -0.99 -12.08 -12.12
CA THR A 296 0.05 -11.10 -11.77
C THR A 296 1.23 -11.77 -11.07
N GLY A 297 0.97 -12.73 -10.16
CA GLY A 297 2.01 -13.49 -9.49
C GLY A 297 2.90 -14.31 -10.43
N GLU A 298 2.32 -14.85 -11.49
CA GLU A 298 3.02 -15.66 -12.50
C GLU A 298 3.93 -14.80 -13.37
N ALA A 299 3.40 -13.70 -13.93
CA ALA A 299 4.18 -12.77 -14.74
C ALA A 299 5.36 -12.15 -13.98
N VAL A 300 5.19 -11.95 -12.67
CA VAL A 300 6.25 -11.48 -11.78
C VAL A 300 7.37 -12.51 -11.61
N LEU A 301 7.06 -13.80 -11.44
CA LEU A 301 8.08 -14.86 -11.32
C LEU A 301 8.97 -14.91 -12.57
N GLU A 302 8.34 -14.81 -13.74
CA GLU A 302 9.04 -14.90 -15.02
C GLU A 302 9.89 -13.68 -15.32
N SER A 303 9.36 -12.47 -15.10
CA SER A 303 10.14 -11.23 -15.28
C SER A 303 11.33 -11.17 -14.33
N GLY A 304 11.18 -11.67 -13.10
CA GLY A 304 12.28 -11.87 -12.15
C GLY A 304 13.34 -12.85 -12.67
N ALA A 305 12.92 -14.03 -13.14
CA ALA A 305 13.81 -15.05 -13.70
C ALA A 305 14.57 -14.56 -14.94
N LEU A 306 13.90 -13.84 -15.84
CA LEU A 306 14.50 -13.23 -17.03
C LEU A 306 15.54 -12.17 -16.65
N SER A 307 15.26 -11.32 -15.67
CA SER A 307 16.21 -10.30 -15.21
C SER A 307 17.51 -10.90 -14.62
N ILE A 308 17.42 -12.05 -13.96
CA ILE A 308 18.57 -12.79 -13.43
C ILE A 308 19.37 -13.43 -14.58
N PHE A 309 18.69 -14.00 -15.57
CA PHE A 309 19.33 -14.57 -16.75
C PHE A 309 20.04 -13.52 -17.59
N GLU A 310 19.41 -12.36 -17.84
CA GLU A 310 20.01 -11.25 -18.58
C GLU A 310 21.19 -10.63 -17.84
N ARG A 311 21.11 -10.44 -16.51
CA ARG A 311 22.27 -9.97 -15.71
C ARG A 311 23.43 -10.96 -15.74
N ARG A 312 23.17 -12.28 -15.71
CA ARG A 312 24.21 -13.30 -15.85
C ARG A 312 24.80 -13.34 -17.26
N ALA A 313 23.99 -13.15 -18.30
CA ALA A 313 24.46 -13.06 -19.67
C ALA A 313 25.35 -11.82 -19.86
N ALA A 314 24.88 -10.63 -19.45
CA ALA A 314 25.63 -9.38 -19.53
C ALA A 314 26.96 -9.44 -18.75
N SER A 315 26.95 -10.04 -17.55
CA SER A 315 28.18 -10.26 -16.77
C SER A 315 29.17 -11.17 -17.50
N LYS A 316 28.71 -12.30 -18.08
CA LYS A 316 29.57 -13.18 -18.88
C LYS A 316 30.17 -12.48 -20.09
N TYR A 317 29.38 -11.66 -20.80
CA TYR A 317 29.89 -10.87 -21.93
C TYR A 317 30.92 -9.84 -21.50
N LEU A 318 30.72 -9.15 -20.37
CA LEU A 318 31.67 -8.18 -19.83
C LEU A 318 33.01 -8.83 -19.46
N TRP A 319 32.98 -10.00 -18.81
CA TRP A 319 34.19 -10.76 -18.48
C TRP A 319 34.92 -11.26 -19.74
N THR A 320 34.18 -11.67 -20.76
CA THR A 320 34.78 -12.15 -22.02
C THR A 320 35.46 -11.01 -22.79
N VAL A 321 34.86 -9.82 -22.79
CA VAL A 321 35.45 -8.60 -23.40
C VAL A 321 36.70 -8.15 -22.62
N LEU A 322 36.66 -8.14 -21.29
CA LEU A 322 37.82 -7.78 -20.47
C LEU A 322 38.98 -8.78 -20.63
N ALA A 323 38.68 -10.07 -20.76
CA ALA A 323 39.70 -11.10 -21.03
C ALA A 323 40.34 -10.95 -22.42
N THR A 324 39.57 -10.60 -23.45
CA THR A 324 40.09 -10.40 -24.81
C THR A 324 40.91 -9.12 -24.94
N VAL A 325 40.53 -8.03 -24.26
CA VAL A 325 41.32 -6.79 -24.19
C VAL A 325 42.65 -7.02 -23.44
N SER A 326 42.63 -7.83 -22.38
CA SER A 326 43.84 -8.17 -21.61
C SER A 326 44.81 -9.05 -22.41
N LEU A 327 44.29 -9.99 -23.22
CA LEU A 327 45.14 -10.80 -24.10
C LEU A 327 45.75 -9.99 -25.24
N THR A 328 45.03 -9.04 -25.82
CA THR A 328 45.58 -8.20 -26.91
C THR A 328 46.62 -7.21 -26.40
N ALA A 329 46.51 -6.72 -25.17
CA ALA A 329 47.54 -5.88 -24.56
C ALA A 329 48.86 -6.62 -24.31
N PHE A 330 48.82 -7.94 -24.11
CA PHE A 330 50.03 -8.76 -23.89
C PHE A 330 50.75 -9.18 -25.18
N THR A 331 50.11 -9.07 -26.34
CA THR A 331 50.75 -9.42 -27.63
C THR A 331 51.53 -8.26 -28.26
N PHE A 332 51.51 -7.06 -27.65
CA PHE A 332 52.17 -5.85 -28.13
C PHE A 332 53.29 -5.32 -27.21
N LEU A 333 53.75 -6.14 -26.25
CA LEU A 333 54.97 -5.91 -25.45
C LEU A 333 55.97 -7.04 -25.72
#